data_AF-A0A2V8MEL3-F1
#
_entry.id   AF-A0A2V8MEL3-F1
#
_cell.length_a   1.000
_cell.length_b   1.000
_cell.length_c   1.000
_cell.angle_alpha   90.00
_cell.angle_beta   90.00
_cell.angle_gamma   90.00
#
_symmetry.space_group_name_H-M   'P 1'
#
loop_
_entity.id
_entity.type
_entity.pdbx_description
1 polymer ?
#
loop_
_entity_poly.entity_id
_entity_poly.type
_entity_poly.pdbx_seq_one_letter_code
_entity_poly.pdbx_strand_id
1 'polypeptide(L)'
;MNAPHIHLLLNHFPTVGFSIGLGLFLVALFAKSGELKRASFVIFFMTAALTITTYVSGSDAQEAMKDSPGVSASLIAAHESAALVAFAFMQATGFFSWLGLWIFRRVSRVPNWNVAVVLILAVVTFGLMARAANIGGEILHPEIQSNRTNPAVQAEVEAEQPLAKSWGGFVENHSWVWPTAETLHFIGLSMLFGVVLTVDLRMLGIGKNLLSFAALYQLLPLGMLGFTVNLATGMVFFVATPQQYTGFLFFLKMMLVVVGAVNVLYFMLLEEPWTVGEGHDASITTKLVAASAIIIWIAVLFCGHMLPFYGNSF
;
A
#
# COMPACT_ATOMS: atom_id res chain seq x y z
N MET A 1 -15.39 13.45 13.53
CA MET A 1 -15.55 11.98 13.36
C MET A 1 -14.60 11.29 14.32
N ASN A 2 -14.99 10.19 14.97
CA ASN A 2 -14.10 9.39 15.83
C ASN A 2 -13.31 8.35 15.00
N ALA A 3 -12.25 7.77 15.56
CA ALA A 3 -11.36 6.85 14.84
C ALA A 3 -12.07 5.61 14.28
N PRO A 4 -12.99 4.92 15.00
CA PRO A 4 -13.72 3.79 14.45
C PRO A 4 -14.57 4.16 13.22
N HIS A 5 -15.21 5.33 13.23
CA HIS A 5 -15.98 5.80 12.08
C HIS A 5 -15.08 6.10 10.87
N ILE A 6 -13.89 6.68 11.10
CA ILE A 6 -12.91 6.89 10.02
C ILE A 6 -12.47 5.54 9.43
N HIS A 7 -12.16 4.55 10.28
CA HIS A 7 -11.77 3.22 9.81
C HIS A 7 -12.87 2.55 8.98
N LEU A 8 -14.12 2.57 9.47
CA LEU A 8 -15.26 2.02 8.72
C LEU A 8 -15.46 2.72 7.38
N LEU A 9 -15.37 4.06 7.33
CA LEU A 9 -15.43 4.81 6.07
C LEU A 9 -14.32 4.36 5.11
N LEU A 10 -13.08 4.32 5.60
CA LEU A 10 -11.92 3.95 4.78
C LEU A 10 -11.99 2.50 4.28
N ASN A 11 -12.56 1.58 5.07
CA ASN A 11 -12.65 0.16 4.74
C ASN A 11 -13.49 -0.14 3.48
N HIS A 12 -14.34 0.79 3.04
CA HIS A 12 -15.09 0.65 1.79
C HIS A 12 -14.19 0.75 0.55
N PHE A 13 -13.13 1.57 0.59
CA PHE A 13 -12.23 1.74 -0.55
C PHE A 13 -11.54 0.44 -0.96
N PRO A 14 -10.88 -0.31 -0.06
CA PRO A 14 -10.27 -1.55 -0.45
C PRO A 14 -11.30 -2.63 -0.80
N THR A 15 -12.33 -2.82 0.01
CA THR A 15 -13.31 -3.89 -0.21
C THR A 15 -14.06 -3.75 -1.54
N VAL A 16 -14.60 -2.56 -1.81
CA VAL A 16 -15.34 -2.28 -3.05
C VAL A 16 -14.38 -2.15 -4.23
N GLY A 17 -13.30 -1.38 -4.06
CA GLY A 17 -12.31 -1.15 -5.13
C GLY A 17 -11.69 -2.45 -5.62
N PHE A 18 -11.33 -3.35 -4.71
CA PHE A 18 -10.74 -4.64 -5.07
C PHE A 18 -11.76 -5.55 -5.77
N SER A 19 -13.02 -5.57 -5.32
CA SER A 19 -14.10 -6.33 -5.95
C SER A 19 -14.36 -5.86 -7.39
N ILE A 20 -14.40 -4.54 -7.61
CA ILE A 20 -14.52 -3.94 -8.94
C ILE A 20 -13.31 -4.31 -9.81
N GLY A 21 -12.09 -4.18 -9.26
CA GLY A 21 -10.85 -4.53 -9.96
C GLY A 21 -10.83 -5.99 -10.41
N LEU A 22 -11.21 -6.93 -9.54
CA LEU A 22 -11.27 -8.35 -9.86
C LEU A 22 -12.35 -8.66 -10.89
N GLY A 23 -13.56 -8.11 -10.74
CA GLY A 23 -14.64 -8.28 -11.72
C GLY A 23 -14.23 -7.77 -13.10
N LEU A 24 -13.65 -6.57 -13.19
CA LEU A 24 -13.13 -6.01 -14.42
C LEU A 24 -12.02 -6.87 -15.02
N PHE A 25 -11.13 -7.41 -14.18
CA PHE A 25 -10.02 -8.24 -14.63
C PHE A 25 -10.50 -9.57 -15.23
N LEU A 26 -11.49 -10.21 -14.61
CA LEU A 26 -12.12 -11.42 -15.15
C LEU A 26 -12.81 -11.16 -16.50
N VAL A 27 -13.53 -10.03 -16.63
CA VAL A 27 -14.10 -9.59 -17.90
C VAL A 27 -12.99 -9.34 -18.93
N ALA A 28 -11.88 -8.73 -18.54
CA ALA A 28 -10.74 -8.48 -19.41
C ALA A 28 -10.10 -9.77 -19.95
N LEU A 29 -10.05 -10.82 -19.13
CA LEU A 29 -9.55 -12.13 -19.51
C LEU A 29 -10.50 -12.82 -20.50
N PHE A 30 -11.81 -12.79 -20.21
CA PHE A 30 -12.84 -13.36 -21.08
C PHE A 30 -12.92 -12.65 -22.44
N ALA A 31 -12.96 -11.31 -22.42
CA ALA A 31 -13.00 -10.47 -23.61
C ALA A 31 -11.64 -10.37 -24.33
N LYS A 32 -10.57 -10.95 -23.78
CA LYS A 32 -9.19 -10.88 -24.28
C LYS A 32 -8.70 -9.43 -24.54
N SER A 33 -9.18 -8.47 -23.77
CA SER A 33 -8.87 -7.04 -23.95
C SER A 33 -7.63 -6.61 -23.15
N GLY A 34 -6.63 -6.05 -23.83
CA GLY A 34 -5.44 -5.47 -23.19
C GLY A 34 -5.75 -4.21 -22.39
N GLU A 35 -6.66 -3.37 -22.90
CA GLU A 35 -7.09 -2.13 -22.25
C GLU A 35 -7.80 -2.41 -20.92
N LEU A 36 -8.71 -3.39 -20.89
CA LEU A 36 -9.40 -3.76 -19.65
C LEU A 36 -8.43 -4.37 -18.61
N LYS A 37 -7.40 -5.11 -19.04
CA LYS A 37 -6.35 -5.60 -18.12
C LYS A 37 -5.59 -4.43 -17.51
N ARG A 38 -5.20 -3.44 -18.34
CA ARG A 38 -4.49 -2.24 -17.89
C ARG A 38 -5.33 -1.43 -16.89
N ALA A 39 -6.62 -1.23 -17.19
CA ALA A 39 -7.54 -0.57 -16.27
C ALA A 39 -7.66 -1.33 -14.94
N SER A 40 -7.74 -2.66 -14.98
CA SER A 40 -7.78 -3.49 -13.77
C SER A 40 -6.51 -3.36 -12.93
N PHE A 41 -5.34 -3.31 -13.57
CA PHE A 41 -4.06 -3.12 -12.87
C PHE A 41 -3.96 -1.75 -12.19
N VAL A 42 -4.50 -0.70 -12.81
CA VAL A 42 -4.60 0.62 -12.18
C VAL A 42 -5.47 0.54 -10.92
N ILE A 43 -6.63 -0.13 -11.00
CA ILE A 43 -7.52 -0.29 -9.85
C ILE A 43 -6.81 -1.06 -8.73
N PHE A 44 -6.18 -2.20 -9.02
CA PHE A 44 -5.46 -2.97 -8.00
C PHE A 44 -4.31 -2.19 -7.35
N PHE A 45 -3.54 -1.44 -8.14
CA PHE A 45 -2.47 -0.59 -7.63
C PHE A 45 -3.00 0.52 -6.71
N MET A 46 -4.06 1.21 -7.12
CA MET A 46 -4.66 2.27 -6.31
C MET A 46 -5.33 1.75 -5.05
N THR A 47 -6.02 0.61 -5.16
CA THR A 47 -6.60 -0.07 -4.00
C THR A 47 -5.51 -0.48 -3.01
N ALA A 48 -4.39 -1.04 -3.46
CA ALA A 48 -3.25 -1.36 -2.59
C ALA A 48 -2.68 -0.10 -1.89
N ALA A 49 -2.54 1.03 -2.60
CA ALA A 49 -2.10 2.28 -1.99
C ALA A 49 -3.06 2.76 -0.89
N LEU A 50 -4.37 2.76 -1.15
CA LEU A 50 -5.41 3.16 -0.19
C LEU A 50 -5.56 2.18 0.99
N THR A 51 -5.10 0.95 0.85
CA THR A 51 -5.19 -0.06 1.92
C THR A 51 -4.18 0.19 3.02
N ILE A 52 -3.07 0.87 2.72
CA ILE A 52 -2.11 1.34 3.73
C ILE A 52 -2.83 2.23 4.75
N THR A 53 -3.64 3.18 4.27
CA THR A 53 -4.34 4.13 5.14
C THR A 53 -5.48 3.46 5.91
N THR A 54 -6.17 2.52 5.26
CA THR A 54 -7.22 1.72 5.89
C THR A 54 -6.65 0.86 7.02
N TYR A 55 -5.56 0.14 6.77
CA TYR A 55 -4.91 -0.71 7.77
C TYR A 55 -4.42 0.11 8.96
N VAL A 56 -3.72 1.21 8.71
CA VAL A 56 -3.26 2.14 9.74
C VAL A 56 -4.41 2.63 10.62
N SER A 57 -5.52 3.07 10.01
CA SER A 57 -6.69 3.56 10.76
C SER A 57 -7.35 2.49 11.64
N GLY A 58 -7.11 1.21 11.36
CA GLY A 58 -7.61 0.10 12.18
C GLY A 58 -6.98 0.06 13.57
N SER A 59 -5.70 0.41 13.69
CA SER A 59 -5.03 0.49 14.99
C SER A 59 -5.62 1.62 15.85
N ASP A 60 -5.88 2.79 15.26
CA ASP A 60 -6.52 3.90 15.97
C ASP A 60 -7.94 3.54 16.42
N ALA A 61 -8.67 2.79 15.59
CA ALA A 61 -9.99 2.29 15.93
C ALA A 61 -9.96 1.27 17.08
N GLN A 62 -8.99 0.35 17.07
CA GLN A 62 -8.77 -0.62 18.14
C GLN A 62 -8.46 0.08 19.47
N GLU A 63 -7.55 1.04 19.48
CA GLU A 63 -7.19 1.79 20.68
C GLU A 63 -8.38 2.55 21.26
N ALA A 64 -9.23 3.12 20.39
CA ALA A 64 -10.45 3.82 20.81
C ALA A 64 -11.56 2.89 21.34
N MET A 65 -11.51 1.59 21.02
CA MET A 65 -12.58 0.62 21.35
C MET A 65 -12.20 -0.40 22.42
N LYS A 66 -10.92 -0.53 22.79
CA LYS A 66 -10.43 -1.61 23.66
C LYS A 66 -11.13 -1.71 25.02
N ASP A 67 -11.61 -0.59 25.56
CA ASP A 67 -12.29 -0.51 26.86
C ASP A 67 -13.84 -0.45 26.72
N SER A 68 -14.37 -0.63 25.51
CA SER A 68 -15.82 -0.51 25.25
C SER A 68 -16.58 -1.77 25.71
N PRO A 69 -17.69 -1.63 26.46
CA PRO A 69 -18.51 -2.77 26.86
C PRO A 69 -19.05 -3.56 25.67
N GLY A 70 -18.92 -4.89 25.69
CA GLY A 70 -19.44 -5.77 24.63
C GLY A 70 -18.50 -5.98 23.44
N VAL A 71 -17.32 -5.35 23.44
CA VAL A 71 -16.29 -5.55 22.41
C VAL A 71 -15.30 -6.62 22.86
N SER A 72 -15.16 -7.69 22.09
CA SER A 72 -14.20 -8.77 22.42
C SER A 72 -12.79 -8.45 21.93
N ALA A 73 -11.82 -8.43 22.84
CA ALA A 73 -10.41 -8.28 22.52
C ALA A 73 -9.87 -9.43 21.64
N SER A 74 -10.40 -10.65 21.80
CA SER A 74 -9.98 -11.78 20.95
C SER A 74 -10.47 -11.63 19.51
N LEU A 75 -11.68 -11.09 19.30
CA LEU A 75 -12.20 -10.81 17.96
C LEU A 75 -11.43 -9.68 17.26
N ILE A 76 -11.07 -8.62 18.00
CA ILE A 76 -10.21 -7.55 17.47
C ILE A 76 -8.87 -8.14 17.01
N ALA A 77 -8.22 -8.96 17.84
CA ALA A 77 -6.92 -9.53 17.50
C ALA A 77 -7.00 -10.54 16.33
N ALA A 78 -8.10 -11.28 16.21
CA ALA A 78 -8.36 -12.16 15.08
C ALA A 78 -8.61 -11.36 13.79
N HIS A 79 -9.36 -10.26 13.87
CA HIS A 79 -9.57 -9.34 12.74
C HIS A 79 -8.25 -8.71 12.30
N GLU A 80 -7.44 -8.20 13.22
CA GLU A 80 -6.13 -7.60 12.96
C GLU A 80 -5.20 -8.60 12.25
N SER A 81 -5.13 -9.84 12.76
CA SER A 81 -4.30 -10.90 12.15
C SER A 81 -4.78 -11.26 10.73
N ALA A 82 -6.09 -11.36 10.53
CA ALA A 82 -6.67 -11.60 9.21
C ALA A 82 -6.40 -10.42 8.27
N ALA A 83 -6.53 -9.18 8.76
CA ALA A 83 -6.29 -7.96 8.02
C ALA A 83 -4.82 -7.82 7.62
N LEU A 84 -3.87 -8.21 8.47
CA LEU A 84 -2.43 -8.15 8.17
C LEU A 84 -2.06 -9.10 7.02
N VAL A 85 -2.60 -10.32 7.02
CA VAL A 85 -2.38 -11.28 5.92
C VAL A 85 -3.05 -10.79 4.63
N ALA A 86 -4.29 -10.31 4.71
CA ALA A 86 -4.99 -9.73 3.56
C ALA A 86 -4.26 -8.50 2.99
N PHE A 87 -3.74 -7.63 3.86
CA PHE A 87 -2.93 -6.47 3.52
C PHE A 87 -1.68 -6.90 2.75
N ALA A 88 -0.89 -7.86 3.27
CA ALA A 88 0.32 -8.32 2.62
C ALA A 88 0.07 -8.83 1.18
N PHE A 89 -0.96 -9.65 1.00
CA PHE A 89 -1.36 -10.14 -0.33
C PHE A 89 -1.90 -9.04 -1.23
N MET A 90 -2.61 -8.05 -0.68
CA MET A 90 -3.05 -6.90 -1.45
C MET A 90 -1.88 -6.06 -1.95
N GLN A 91 -0.88 -5.80 -1.09
CA GLN A 91 0.31 -5.06 -1.48
C GLN A 91 1.09 -5.82 -2.57
N ALA A 92 1.17 -7.15 -2.48
CA ALA A 92 1.75 -7.99 -3.53
C ALA A 92 0.97 -7.88 -4.85
N THR A 93 -0.37 -7.97 -4.81
CA THR A 93 -1.23 -7.79 -6.00
C THR A 93 -1.02 -6.42 -6.63
N GLY A 94 -0.97 -5.36 -5.81
CA GLY A 94 -0.69 -3.99 -6.24
C GLY A 94 0.70 -3.85 -6.87
N PHE A 95 1.74 -4.43 -6.27
CA PHE A 95 3.10 -4.43 -6.79
C PHE A 95 3.19 -5.11 -8.16
N PHE A 96 2.65 -6.32 -8.32
CA PHE A 96 2.69 -7.02 -9.60
C PHE A 96 1.83 -6.34 -10.68
N SER A 97 0.75 -5.66 -10.28
CA SER A 97 -0.04 -4.79 -11.17
C SER A 97 0.77 -3.57 -11.61
N TRP A 98 1.48 -2.91 -10.68
CA TRP A 98 2.36 -1.79 -10.96
C TRP A 98 3.50 -2.17 -11.91
N LEU A 99 4.16 -3.31 -11.65
CA LEU A 99 5.17 -3.89 -12.52
C LEU A 99 4.59 -4.20 -13.91
N GLY A 100 3.37 -4.75 -13.97
CA GLY A 100 2.67 -5.03 -15.22
C GLY A 100 2.40 -3.78 -16.05
N LEU A 101 2.01 -2.66 -15.42
CA LEU A 101 1.85 -1.36 -16.07
C LEU A 101 3.18 -0.85 -16.64
N TRP A 102 4.26 -0.95 -15.88
CA TRP A 102 5.60 -0.56 -16.34
C TRP A 102 6.08 -1.43 -17.52
N ILE A 103 5.91 -2.76 -17.45
CA ILE A 103 6.26 -3.67 -18.56
C ILE A 103 5.43 -3.32 -19.80
N PHE A 104 4.12 -3.13 -19.65
CA PHE A 104 3.25 -2.72 -20.76
C PHE A 104 3.79 -1.47 -21.44
N ARG A 105 4.26 -0.49 -20.66
CA ARG A 105 4.78 0.75 -21.22
C ARG A 105 6.09 0.59 -22.01
N ARG A 106 6.85 -0.46 -21.73
CA ARG A 106 8.09 -0.84 -22.42
C ARG A 106 7.88 -1.67 -23.68
N VAL A 107 6.95 -2.63 -23.65
CA VAL A 107 6.79 -3.64 -24.71
C VAL A 107 5.38 -3.69 -25.32
N SER A 108 4.53 -2.73 -24.99
CA SER A 108 3.12 -2.57 -25.44
C SER A 108 2.21 -3.78 -25.18
N ARG A 109 2.62 -4.68 -24.28
CA ARG A 109 1.84 -5.85 -23.84
C ARG A 109 2.22 -6.26 -22.43
N VAL A 110 1.25 -6.81 -21.69
CA VAL A 110 1.52 -7.46 -20.41
C VAL A 110 1.85 -8.94 -20.66
N PRO A 111 2.96 -9.47 -20.15
CA PRO A 111 3.33 -10.87 -20.36
C PRO A 111 2.40 -11.81 -19.58
N ASN A 112 2.16 -13.01 -20.13
CA ASN A 112 1.22 -13.97 -19.55
C ASN A 112 1.57 -14.41 -18.12
N TRP A 113 2.87 -14.48 -17.78
CA TRP A 113 3.29 -14.81 -16.41
C TRP A 113 2.79 -13.76 -15.41
N ASN A 114 2.83 -12.48 -15.77
CA ASN A 114 2.42 -11.39 -14.90
C ASN A 114 0.89 -11.39 -14.74
N VAL A 115 0.17 -11.61 -15.84
CA VAL A 115 -1.29 -11.82 -15.81
C VAL A 115 -1.68 -12.99 -14.89
N ALA A 116 -0.98 -14.12 -14.99
CA ALA A 116 -1.24 -15.30 -14.15
C ALA A 116 -0.95 -15.04 -12.67
N VAL A 117 0.18 -14.40 -12.36
CA VAL A 117 0.55 -14.02 -10.99
C VAL A 117 -0.49 -13.07 -10.39
N VAL A 118 -0.88 -12.01 -11.12
CA VAL A 118 -1.90 -11.06 -10.65
C VAL A 118 -3.25 -11.76 -10.46
N LEU A 119 -3.63 -12.70 -11.33
CA LEU A 119 -4.89 -13.44 -11.17
C LEU A 119 -4.89 -14.28 -9.89
N ILE A 120 -3.83 -15.07 -9.66
CA ILE A 120 -3.72 -15.92 -8.48
C ILE A 120 -3.73 -15.06 -7.21
N LEU A 121 -2.89 -14.02 -7.16
CA LEU A 121 -2.84 -13.11 -6.03
C LEU A 121 -4.19 -12.43 -5.82
N ALA A 122 -4.86 -11.96 -6.87
CA ALA A 122 -6.15 -11.28 -6.72
C ALA A 122 -7.25 -12.19 -6.17
N VAL A 123 -7.34 -13.45 -6.63
CA VAL A 123 -8.31 -14.40 -6.09
C VAL A 123 -8.03 -14.70 -4.62
N VAL A 124 -6.75 -14.91 -4.26
CA VAL A 124 -6.35 -15.15 -2.87
C VAL A 124 -6.62 -13.94 -1.99
N THR A 125 -6.23 -12.72 -2.43
CA THR A 125 -6.50 -11.47 -1.73
C THR A 125 -8.00 -11.29 -1.49
N PHE A 126 -8.84 -11.52 -2.50
CA PHE A 126 -10.29 -11.38 -2.35
C PHE A 126 -10.85 -12.31 -1.25
N GLY A 127 -10.40 -13.57 -1.22
CA GLY A 127 -10.80 -14.52 -0.15
C GLY A 127 -10.31 -14.09 1.24
N LEU A 128 -9.05 -13.66 1.36
CA LEU A 128 -8.47 -13.19 2.62
C LEU A 128 -9.17 -11.93 3.14
N MET A 129 -9.49 -10.99 2.25
CA MET A 129 -10.24 -9.78 2.59
C MET A 129 -11.66 -10.11 3.03
N ALA A 130 -12.35 -11.03 2.33
CA ALA A 130 -13.69 -11.46 2.73
C ALA A 130 -13.67 -12.08 4.14
N ARG A 131 -12.63 -12.86 4.48
CA ARG A 131 -12.42 -13.37 5.84
C ARG A 131 -12.22 -12.23 6.85
N ALA A 132 -11.32 -11.28 6.57
CA ALA A 132 -11.08 -10.14 7.47
C ALA A 132 -12.35 -9.29 7.68
N ALA A 133 -13.11 -9.03 6.61
CA ALA A 133 -14.37 -8.28 6.66
C ALA A 133 -15.45 -9.01 7.48
N ASN A 134 -15.59 -10.33 7.30
CA ASN A 134 -16.52 -11.14 8.08
C ASN A 134 -16.20 -11.09 9.59
N ILE A 135 -14.93 -11.29 9.97
CA ILE A 135 -14.51 -11.20 11.38
C ILE A 135 -14.72 -9.77 11.92
N GLY A 136 -14.42 -8.74 11.12
CA GLY A 136 -14.63 -7.34 11.50
C GLY A 136 -16.10 -7.01 11.77
N GLY A 137 -17.03 -7.59 11.02
CA GLY A 137 -18.46 -7.45 11.26
C GLY A 137 -18.93 -8.07 12.58
N GLU A 138 -18.23 -9.07 13.11
CA GLU A 138 -18.59 -9.73 14.36
C GLU A 138 -18.20 -8.92 15.62
N ILE A 139 -17.34 -7.89 15.50
CA ILE A 139 -16.80 -7.12 16.64
C ILE A 139 -17.90 -6.33 17.40
N LEU A 140 -18.91 -5.81 16.70
CA LEU A 140 -19.97 -4.95 17.27
C LEU A 140 -21.38 -5.55 17.15
N HIS A 141 -21.55 -6.68 16.47
CA HIS A 141 -22.86 -7.27 16.20
C HIS A 141 -23.05 -8.59 16.97
N PRO A 142 -23.47 -8.53 18.24
CA PRO A 142 -23.79 -9.73 19.02
C PRO A 142 -24.91 -10.56 18.38
N GLU A 143 -25.75 -9.96 17.52
CA GLU A 143 -26.77 -10.66 16.75
C GLU A 143 -26.17 -11.70 15.79
N ILE A 144 -24.98 -11.44 15.24
CA ILE A 144 -24.27 -12.34 14.31
C ILE A 144 -23.52 -13.44 15.09
N GLN A 145 -23.18 -13.19 16.36
CA GLN A 145 -22.50 -14.15 17.24
C GLN A 145 -23.41 -15.32 17.67
N SER A 146 -24.73 -15.19 17.53
CA SER A 146 -25.73 -16.21 17.91
C SER A 146 -25.57 -17.56 17.17
N ASN A 147 -24.87 -17.58 16.03
CA ASN A 147 -24.68 -18.77 15.18
C ASN A 147 -23.36 -19.54 15.41
N ARG A 148 -22.48 -19.11 16.32
CA ARG A 148 -21.29 -19.88 16.74
C ARG A 148 -21.32 -20.18 18.24
N THR A 149 -22.18 -21.11 18.63
CA THR A 149 -22.17 -21.74 19.95
C THR A 149 -21.28 -23.00 19.99
N ASN A 150 -20.29 -23.12 19.09
CA ASN A 150 -19.39 -24.27 19.11
C ASN A 150 -18.10 -23.92 19.88
N PRO A 151 -17.99 -24.28 21.18
CA PRO A 151 -16.86 -23.94 22.03
C PRO A 151 -15.52 -24.47 21.52
N ALA A 152 -15.51 -25.50 20.66
CA ALA A 152 -14.29 -26.01 20.03
C ALA A 152 -13.68 -25.02 19.01
N VAL A 153 -14.51 -24.38 18.18
CA VAL A 153 -14.07 -23.40 17.18
C VAL A 153 -13.64 -22.09 17.87
N GLN A 154 -14.32 -21.74 18.95
CA GLN A 154 -13.98 -20.57 19.77
C GLN A 154 -12.64 -20.78 20.50
N ALA A 155 -12.41 -21.97 21.05
CA ALA A 155 -11.13 -22.33 21.66
C ALA A 155 -9.96 -22.40 20.67
N GLU A 156 -10.18 -22.82 19.41
CA GLU A 156 -9.13 -22.79 18.37
C GLU A 156 -8.75 -21.36 17.97
N VAL A 157 -9.73 -20.46 17.83
CA VAL A 157 -9.50 -19.03 17.52
C VAL A 157 -8.84 -18.29 18.70
N GLU A 158 -9.15 -18.67 19.94
CA GLU A 158 -8.53 -18.13 21.14
C GLU A 158 -7.12 -18.69 21.40
N ALA A 159 -6.81 -19.91 20.90
CA ALA A 159 -5.52 -20.57 21.08
C ALA A 159 -4.46 -20.13 20.05
N GLU A 160 -4.84 -19.68 18.85
CA GLU A 160 -3.90 -19.06 17.93
C GLU A 160 -3.40 -17.72 18.48
N GLN A 161 -2.09 -17.62 18.74
CA GLN A 161 -1.52 -16.31 19.04
C GLN A 161 -1.68 -15.39 17.81
N PRO A 162 -2.25 -14.19 17.98
CA PRO A 162 -2.43 -13.25 16.89
C PRO A 162 -1.09 -13.00 16.18
N LEU A 163 -1.06 -13.15 14.86
CA LEU A 163 0.16 -13.04 14.05
C LEU A 163 0.88 -11.70 14.28
N ALA A 164 0.10 -10.62 14.42
CA ALA A 164 0.61 -9.29 14.74
C ALA A 164 1.36 -9.27 16.08
N LYS A 165 0.79 -9.92 17.12
CA LYS A 165 1.39 -10.00 18.46
C LYS A 165 2.66 -10.84 18.47
N SER A 166 2.67 -11.99 17.79
CA SER A 166 3.88 -12.81 17.66
C SER A 166 4.99 -12.07 16.90
N TRP A 167 4.63 -11.31 15.86
CA TRP A 167 5.59 -10.50 15.12
C TRP A 167 6.15 -9.34 15.95
N GLY A 168 5.29 -8.59 16.65
CA GLY A 168 5.73 -7.51 17.54
C GLY A 168 6.67 -8.01 18.63
N GLY A 169 6.34 -9.15 19.26
CA GLY A 169 7.21 -9.79 20.24
C GLY A 169 8.56 -10.23 19.65
N PHE A 170 8.62 -10.66 18.38
CA PHE A 170 9.89 -10.98 17.73
C PHE A 170 10.79 -9.74 17.59
N VAL A 171 10.21 -8.60 17.17
CA VAL A 171 10.93 -7.33 17.00
C VAL A 171 11.45 -6.82 18.35
N GLU A 172 10.62 -6.82 19.39
CA GLU A 172 10.97 -6.31 20.73
C GLU A 172 12.04 -7.17 21.42
N ASN A 173 11.99 -8.49 21.24
CA ASN A 173 12.93 -9.41 21.89
C ASN A 173 14.31 -9.47 21.22
N HIS A 174 14.49 -8.86 20.05
CA HIS A 174 15.74 -8.90 19.30
C HIS A 174 16.24 -7.49 18.94
N SER A 175 17.24 -7.02 19.69
CA SER A 175 17.78 -5.65 19.57
C SER A 175 18.36 -5.29 18.20
N TRP A 176 18.68 -6.27 17.35
CA TRP A 176 19.21 -6.04 16.00
C TRP A 176 18.11 -5.81 14.95
N VAL A 177 16.87 -6.23 15.21
CA VAL A 177 15.78 -6.18 14.21
C VAL A 177 15.43 -4.72 13.89
N TRP A 178 15.28 -3.89 14.92
CA TRP A 178 14.93 -2.48 14.75
C TRP A 178 16.01 -1.69 13.96
N PRO A 179 17.30 -1.70 14.34
CA PRO A 179 18.35 -1.01 13.58
C PRO A 179 18.51 -1.54 12.15
N THR A 180 18.30 -2.85 11.94
CA THR A 180 18.37 -3.44 10.59
C THR A 180 17.22 -2.95 9.72
N ALA A 181 15.99 -2.97 10.26
CA ALA A 181 14.83 -2.44 9.56
C ALA A 181 14.98 -0.95 9.25
N GLU A 182 15.55 -0.16 10.17
CA GLU A 182 15.82 1.27 9.97
C GLU A 182 16.86 1.52 8.87
N THR A 183 17.96 0.77 8.90
CA THR A 183 18.99 0.82 7.85
C THR A 183 18.40 0.49 6.48
N LEU A 184 17.65 -0.61 6.38
CA LEU A 184 16.98 -1.02 5.15
C LEU A 184 15.94 0.01 4.70
N HIS A 185 15.21 0.64 5.63
CA HIS A 185 14.26 1.70 5.31
C HIS A 185 14.98 2.90 4.68
N PHE A 186 16.11 3.36 5.23
CA PHE A 186 16.87 4.47 4.64
C PHE A 186 17.48 4.12 3.27
N ILE A 187 17.94 2.87 3.08
CA ILE A 187 18.38 2.38 1.77
C ILE A 187 17.22 2.43 0.77
N GLY A 188 16.05 1.92 1.17
CA GLY A 188 14.83 1.96 0.36
C GLY A 188 14.44 3.40 -0.02
N LEU A 189 14.47 4.32 0.96
CA LEU A 189 14.13 5.73 0.73
C LEU A 189 15.10 6.36 -0.26
N SER A 190 16.40 6.08 -0.11
CA SER A 190 17.44 6.60 -1.00
C SER A 190 17.28 6.09 -2.43
N MET A 191 16.92 4.81 -2.60
CA MET A 191 16.63 4.21 -3.90
C MET A 191 15.38 4.80 -4.55
N LEU A 192 14.27 4.86 -3.79
CA LEU A 192 13.00 5.39 -4.26
C LEU A 192 13.11 6.87 -4.63
N PHE A 193 13.57 7.70 -3.69
CA PHE A 193 13.70 9.13 -3.89
C PHE A 193 14.74 9.46 -4.96
N GLY A 194 15.86 8.72 -5.02
CA GLY A 194 16.88 8.91 -6.05
C GLY A 194 16.34 8.70 -7.46
N VAL A 195 15.54 7.64 -7.67
CA VAL A 195 14.89 7.37 -8.98
C VAL A 195 13.87 8.45 -9.32
N VAL A 196 12.97 8.77 -8.38
CA VAL A 196 11.94 9.82 -8.57
C VAL A 196 12.60 11.15 -8.91
N LEU A 197 13.55 11.61 -8.09
CA LEU A 197 14.25 12.87 -8.26
C LEU A 197 14.96 12.93 -9.62
N THR A 198 15.67 11.86 -10.01
CA THR A 198 16.40 11.83 -11.28
C THR A 198 15.46 11.93 -12.49
N VAL A 199 14.35 11.18 -12.47
CA VAL A 199 13.34 11.20 -13.54
C VAL A 199 12.66 12.57 -13.63
N ASP A 200 12.28 13.14 -12.49
CA ASP A 200 11.53 14.40 -12.43
C ASP A 200 12.39 15.61 -12.77
N LEU A 201 13.65 15.65 -12.30
CA LEU A 201 14.60 16.70 -12.70
C LEU A 201 14.82 16.70 -14.22
N ARG A 202 14.83 15.52 -14.86
CA ARG A 202 14.87 15.44 -16.32
C ARG A 202 13.64 16.07 -16.96
N MET A 203 12.45 15.85 -16.41
CA MET A 203 11.22 16.48 -16.89
C MET A 203 11.21 18.00 -16.71
N LEU A 204 11.88 18.51 -15.68
CA LEU A 204 12.11 19.94 -15.47
C LEU A 204 13.20 20.55 -16.37
N GLY A 205 13.89 19.74 -17.17
CA GLY A 205 14.88 20.17 -18.17
C GLY A 205 16.34 20.04 -17.72
N ILE A 206 16.60 19.57 -16.49
CA ILE A 206 17.96 19.32 -15.99
C ILE A 206 18.49 18.04 -16.65
N GLY A 207 19.69 18.10 -17.21
CA GLY A 207 20.28 16.96 -17.92
C GLY A 207 19.57 16.58 -19.23
N LYS A 208 18.79 17.50 -19.82
CA LYS A 208 17.98 17.19 -21.01
C LYS A 208 18.74 16.73 -22.24
N ASN A 209 20.00 17.15 -22.37
CA ASN A 209 20.88 16.79 -23.48
C ASN A 209 21.59 15.44 -23.28
N LEU A 210 21.48 14.83 -22.09
CA LEU A 210 22.21 13.61 -21.75
C LEU A 210 21.38 12.36 -21.97
N LEU A 211 20.08 12.39 -21.63
CA LEU A 211 19.22 11.21 -21.59
C LEU A 211 17.77 11.54 -22.00
N SER A 212 17.14 10.61 -22.71
CA SER A 212 15.69 10.62 -22.96
C SER A 212 14.90 10.18 -21.71
N PHE A 213 13.62 10.58 -21.62
CA PHE A 213 12.75 10.11 -20.53
C PHE A 213 12.64 8.59 -20.51
N ALA A 214 12.44 7.97 -21.68
CA ALA A 214 12.30 6.53 -21.80
C ALA A 214 13.54 5.76 -21.31
N ALA A 215 14.74 6.35 -21.42
CA ALA A 215 15.97 5.77 -20.89
C ALA A 215 16.05 5.88 -19.35
N LEU A 216 15.66 7.01 -18.78
CA LEU A 216 15.66 7.19 -17.32
C LEU A 216 14.56 6.40 -16.62
N TYR A 217 13.38 6.31 -17.22
CA TYR A 217 12.25 5.57 -16.65
C TYR A 217 12.49 4.04 -16.62
N GLN A 218 13.58 3.56 -17.21
CA GLN A 218 14.06 2.19 -17.04
C GLN A 218 14.59 1.93 -15.63
N LEU A 219 14.94 2.97 -14.87
CA LEU A 219 15.33 2.89 -13.47
C LEU A 219 14.13 2.63 -12.54
N LEU A 220 12.89 2.72 -13.04
CA LEU A 220 11.71 2.59 -12.18
C LEU A 220 11.67 1.29 -11.37
N PRO A 221 12.06 0.09 -11.87
CA PRO A 221 12.08 -1.12 -11.05
C PRO A 221 12.97 -0.99 -9.80
N LEU A 222 14.03 -0.18 -9.85
CA LEU A 222 14.84 0.14 -8.67
C LEU A 222 14.06 0.99 -7.66
N GLY A 223 13.25 1.94 -8.15
CA GLY A 223 12.32 2.70 -7.33
C GLY A 223 11.20 1.84 -6.74
N MET A 224 10.64 0.90 -7.51
CA MET A 224 9.66 -0.07 -7.01
C MET A 224 10.25 -0.97 -5.92
N LEU A 225 11.50 -1.41 -6.09
CA LEU A 225 12.24 -2.16 -5.09
C LEU A 225 12.45 -1.33 -3.82
N GLY A 226 12.88 -0.07 -3.97
CA GLY A 226 13.02 0.86 -2.85
C GLY A 226 11.71 1.03 -2.06
N PHE A 227 10.61 1.30 -2.76
CA PHE A 227 9.28 1.37 -2.15
C PHE A 227 8.88 0.07 -1.44
N THR A 228 9.17 -1.08 -2.04
CA THR A 228 8.86 -2.40 -1.44
C THR A 228 9.63 -2.60 -0.14
N VAL A 229 10.92 -2.26 -0.12
CA VAL A 229 11.74 -2.28 1.10
C VAL A 229 11.17 -1.34 2.15
N ASN A 230 10.80 -0.11 1.78
CA ASN A 230 10.20 0.85 2.70
C ASN A 230 8.87 0.41 3.26
N LEU A 231 8.01 -0.17 2.43
CA LEU A 231 6.71 -0.67 2.86
C LEU A 231 6.89 -1.84 3.83
N ALA A 232 7.74 -2.82 3.48
CA ALA A 232 8.01 -3.97 4.35
C ALA A 232 8.57 -3.55 5.70
N THR A 233 9.63 -2.74 5.72
CA THR A 233 10.25 -2.23 6.96
C THR A 233 9.31 -1.27 7.71
N GLY A 234 8.52 -0.45 7.02
CA GLY A 234 7.49 0.38 7.61
C GLY A 234 6.42 -0.44 8.36
N MET A 235 6.02 -1.58 7.79
CA MET A 235 5.11 -2.52 8.47
C MET A 235 5.78 -3.21 9.66
N VAL A 236 7.10 -3.46 9.63
CA VAL A 236 7.81 -3.98 10.80
C VAL A 236 7.68 -3.01 11.97
N PHE A 237 7.95 -1.72 11.74
CA PHE A 237 7.78 -0.71 12.79
C PHE A 237 6.33 -0.58 13.24
N PHE A 238 5.41 -0.48 12.29
CA PHE A 238 4.01 -0.25 12.60
C PHE A 238 3.38 -1.42 13.37
N VAL A 239 3.65 -2.67 13.00
CA VAL A 239 3.09 -3.83 13.71
C VAL A 239 3.75 -4.02 15.08
N ALA A 240 5.03 -3.66 15.23
CA ALA A 240 5.72 -3.77 16.52
C ALA A 240 5.20 -2.75 17.54
N THR A 241 5.08 -1.48 17.15
CA THR A 241 4.73 -0.38 18.07
C THR A 241 3.70 0.57 17.43
N PRO A 242 2.48 0.11 17.11
CA PRO A 242 1.52 0.91 16.34
C PRO A 242 1.13 2.22 17.03
N GLN A 243 1.15 2.27 18.36
CA GLN A 243 0.82 3.47 19.15
C GLN A 243 1.77 4.64 18.90
N GLN A 244 3.02 4.37 18.49
CA GLN A 244 3.97 5.41 18.09
C GLN A 244 3.56 6.09 16.77
N TYR A 245 2.78 5.42 15.93
CA TYR A 245 2.43 5.85 14.59
C TYR A 245 0.98 6.33 14.51
N THR A 246 0.62 7.22 15.42
CA THR A 246 -0.72 7.79 15.52
C THR A 246 -0.69 9.30 15.29
N GLY A 247 -1.85 9.90 15.02
CA GLY A 247 -1.99 11.35 14.91
C GLY A 247 -1.71 11.96 13.53
N PHE A 248 -1.73 13.30 13.48
CA PHE A 248 -1.85 14.06 12.23
C PHE A 248 -0.67 13.89 11.29
N LEU A 249 0.57 13.97 11.78
CA LEU A 249 1.76 13.92 10.92
C LEU A 249 1.93 12.55 10.26
N PHE A 250 1.66 11.47 10.99
CA PHE A 250 1.70 10.13 10.42
C PHE A 250 0.59 9.96 9.36
N PHE A 251 -0.63 10.38 9.67
CA PHE A 251 -1.73 10.32 8.71
C PHE A 251 -1.45 11.15 7.45
N LEU A 252 -0.93 12.37 7.61
CA LEU A 252 -0.52 13.23 6.50
C LEU A 252 0.57 12.55 5.64
N LYS A 253 1.58 11.95 6.26
CA LYS A 253 2.60 11.15 5.56
C LYS A 253 1.95 10.05 4.72
N MET A 254 1.01 9.30 5.29
CA MET A 254 0.33 8.22 4.57
C MET A 254 -0.54 8.74 3.42
N MET A 255 -1.25 9.86 3.61
CA MET A 255 -2.00 10.51 2.51
C MET A 255 -1.07 10.96 1.38
N LEU A 256 0.07 11.57 1.71
CA LEU A 256 1.05 12.00 0.71
C LEU A 256 1.64 10.81 -0.07
N VAL A 257 1.86 9.66 0.58
CA VAL A 257 2.27 8.43 -0.11
C VAL A 257 1.21 7.99 -1.13
N VAL A 258 -0.08 8.04 -0.78
CA VAL A 258 -1.18 7.73 -1.72
C VAL A 258 -1.21 8.73 -2.89
N VAL A 259 -1.03 10.02 -2.62
CA VAL A 259 -0.94 11.04 -3.67
C VAL A 259 0.28 10.80 -4.58
N GLY A 260 1.41 10.36 -4.00
CA GLY A 260 2.59 9.91 -4.76
C GLY A 260 2.29 8.74 -5.68
N ALA A 261 1.47 7.77 -5.24
CA ALA A 261 1.02 6.66 -6.09
C ALA A 261 0.19 7.16 -7.29
N VAL A 262 -0.73 8.12 -7.07
CA VAL A 262 -1.48 8.77 -8.15
C VAL A 262 -0.54 9.49 -9.13
N ASN A 263 0.47 10.20 -8.61
CA ASN A 263 1.44 10.91 -9.43
C ASN A 263 2.21 9.96 -10.37
N VAL A 264 2.64 8.79 -9.88
CA VAL A 264 3.32 7.77 -10.71
C VAL A 264 2.43 7.30 -11.86
N LEU A 265 1.11 7.19 -11.66
CA LEU A 265 0.19 6.79 -12.74
C LEU A 265 0.16 7.76 -13.90
N TYR A 266 0.37 9.07 -13.68
CA TYR A 266 0.47 10.04 -14.77
C TYR A 266 1.56 9.64 -15.77
N PHE A 267 2.75 9.34 -15.26
CA PHE A 267 3.89 8.92 -16.06
C PHE A 267 3.71 7.53 -16.69
N MET A 268 2.87 6.67 -16.12
CA MET A 268 2.61 5.34 -16.69
C MET A 268 1.55 5.34 -17.78
N LEU A 269 0.50 6.15 -17.62
CA LEU A 269 -0.69 6.10 -18.45
C LEU A 269 -0.64 7.06 -19.63
N LEU A 270 0.06 8.18 -19.50
CA LEU A 270 0.15 9.17 -20.58
C LEU A 270 1.30 8.90 -21.53
N GLU A 271 1.05 9.18 -22.81
CA GLU A 271 2.03 8.99 -23.87
C GLU A 271 3.03 10.14 -23.97
N GLU A 272 2.58 11.38 -23.68
CA GLU A 272 3.37 12.61 -23.86
C GLU A 272 4.75 12.56 -23.17
N PRO A 273 4.88 12.18 -21.88
CA PRO A 273 6.19 12.15 -21.20
C PRO A 273 7.22 11.26 -21.90
N TRP A 274 6.76 10.19 -22.56
CA TRP A 274 7.64 9.22 -23.22
C TRP A 274 8.07 9.60 -24.62
N THR A 275 7.40 10.59 -25.22
CA THR A 275 7.82 11.17 -26.49
C THR A 275 8.94 12.20 -26.29
N VAL A 276 9.26 12.56 -25.04
CA VAL A 276 10.33 13.49 -24.70
C VAL A 276 11.71 12.83 -24.91
N GLY A 277 12.24 13.06 -26.10
CA GLY A 277 13.59 12.66 -26.50
C GLY A 277 14.69 13.53 -25.90
N GLU A 278 15.93 13.20 -26.22
CA GLU A 278 17.10 14.02 -25.87
C GLU A 278 17.00 15.43 -26.45
N GLY A 279 17.45 16.44 -25.70
CA GLY A 279 17.42 17.85 -26.07
C GLY A 279 16.02 18.52 -25.99
N HIS A 280 14.95 17.73 -26.04
CA HIS A 280 13.58 18.24 -26.00
C HIS A 280 13.10 18.55 -24.58
N ASP A 281 12.30 19.62 -24.48
CA ASP A 281 11.60 20.01 -23.27
C ASP A 281 10.27 19.24 -23.16
N ALA A 282 9.91 18.83 -21.94
CA ALA A 282 8.60 18.28 -21.65
C ALA A 282 7.52 19.37 -21.68
N SER A 283 6.25 18.96 -21.82
CA SER A 283 5.11 19.87 -21.70
C SER A 283 5.07 20.58 -20.33
N ILE A 284 4.38 21.72 -20.27
CA ILE A 284 4.18 22.45 -19.00
C ILE A 284 3.45 21.56 -17.98
N THR A 285 2.47 20.78 -18.42
CA THR A 285 1.75 19.85 -17.55
C THR A 285 2.69 18.79 -16.96
N THR A 286 3.54 18.17 -17.77
CA THR A 286 4.52 17.20 -17.28
C THR A 286 5.53 17.83 -16.33
N LYS A 287 5.96 19.07 -16.58
CA LYS A 287 6.81 19.83 -15.64
C LYS A 287 6.12 20.07 -14.30
N LEU A 288 4.84 20.46 -14.30
CA LEU A 288 4.07 20.66 -13.07
C LEU A 288 3.89 19.35 -12.29
N VAL A 289 3.62 18.24 -12.98
CA VAL A 289 3.50 16.92 -12.34
C VAL A 289 4.83 16.48 -11.73
N ALA A 290 5.94 16.64 -12.45
CA ALA A 290 7.28 16.35 -11.95
C ALA A 290 7.66 17.21 -10.74
N ALA A 291 7.40 18.52 -10.79
CA ALA A 291 7.61 19.40 -9.64
C ALA A 291 6.76 18.99 -8.44
N SER A 292 5.49 18.65 -8.66
CA SER A 292 4.60 18.20 -7.60
C SER A 292 5.09 16.89 -6.95
N ALA A 293 5.63 15.95 -7.74
CA ALA A 293 6.18 14.70 -7.26
C ALA A 293 7.35 14.95 -6.29
N ILE A 294 8.29 15.81 -6.68
CA ILE A 294 9.42 16.19 -5.82
C ILE A 294 8.93 16.80 -4.51
N ILE A 295 7.97 17.73 -4.57
CA ILE A 295 7.40 18.37 -3.38
C ILE A 295 6.70 17.34 -2.47
N ILE A 296 5.91 16.43 -3.05
CA ILE A 296 5.21 15.37 -2.31
C ILE A 296 6.23 14.49 -1.57
N TRP A 297 7.27 14.02 -2.25
CA TRP A 297 8.25 13.12 -1.63
C TRP A 297 9.12 13.83 -0.59
N ILE A 298 9.49 15.10 -0.81
CA ILE A 298 10.14 15.91 0.24
C ILE A 298 9.22 16.05 1.46
N ALA A 299 7.92 16.28 1.27
CA ALA A 299 6.96 16.36 2.36
C ALA A 299 6.79 15.01 3.09
N VAL A 300 6.80 13.87 2.37
CA VAL A 300 6.80 12.53 2.97
C VAL A 300 8.04 12.31 3.84
N LEU A 301 9.22 12.67 3.34
CA LEU A 301 10.49 12.57 4.07
C LEU A 301 10.49 13.46 5.31
N PHE A 302 10.04 14.72 5.15
CA PHE A 302 9.89 15.66 6.26
C PHE A 302 8.95 15.11 7.34
N CYS A 303 7.74 14.68 6.96
CA CYS A 303 6.77 14.14 7.91
C CYS A 303 7.35 12.92 8.64
N GLY A 304 8.05 12.03 7.92
CA GLY A 304 8.70 10.86 8.51
C GLY A 304 9.80 11.21 9.51
N HIS A 305 10.70 12.14 9.16
CA HIS A 305 11.77 12.57 10.05
C HIS A 305 11.26 13.35 11.28
N MET A 306 10.10 14.00 11.14
CA MET A 306 9.48 14.79 12.20
C MET A 306 8.62 13.97 13.18
N LEU A 307 8.40 12.67 12.92
CA LEU A 307 7.60 11.80 13.81
C LEU A 307 8.12 11.77 15.26
N PRO A 308 9.43 11.67 15.55
CA PRO A 308 9.92 11.70 16.93
C PRO A 308 9.74 13.05 17.60
N PHE A 309 9.83 14.16 16.86
CA PHE A 309 9.82 15.51 17.42
C PHE A 309 8.40 16.05 17.64
N TYR A 310 7.49 15.76 16.72
CA TYR A 310 6.15 16.36 16.67
C TYR A 310 5.01 15.32 16.62
N GLY A 311 5.33 14.03 16.41
CA GLY A 311 4.37 12.93 16.34
C GLY A 311 4.28 12.09 17.62
N ASN A 312 5.06 12.40 18.66
CA ASN A 312 5.19 11.60 19.89
C ASN A 312 5.65 10.15 19.65
N SER A 313 6.39 9.89 18.56
CA SER A 313 6.89 8.56 18.22
C SER A 313 8.27 8.32 18.87
N PHE A 314 8.32 7.71 20.06
CA PHE A 314 9.54 7.22 20.72
C PHE A 314 9.40 5.79 21.18
#